data_AF-A0A7C5THN7-F1
#
_entry.id   AF-A0A7C5THN7-F1
#
_cell.length_a   1.000
_cell.length_b   1.000
_cell.length_c   1.000
_cell.angle_alpha   90.00
_cell.angle_beta   90.00
_cell.angle_gamma   90.00
#
_symmetry.space_group_name_H-M   'P 1'
#
loop_
_entity.id
_entity.type
_entity.pdbx_description
1 polymer ?
#
loop_
_entity_poly.entity_id
_entity_poly.type
_entity_poly.pdbx_seq_one_letter_code
_entity_poly.pdbx_strand_id
1 'polypeptide(L)'
;MKPRERLIVTLRHEEPDRVPIDLGSTGCTGIHAKAYYDLRRYLGLAEKPVRVMDIGQQLAEVDKDVLELFHVDVININRVLEPMAPYPYIFKFISVVDGS
;
A
#
# COMPACT_ATOMS: atom_id res chain seq x y z
N MET A 1 -2.01 9.85 -19.63
CA MET A 1 -0.58 9.46 -19.63
C MET A 1 -0.40 8.14 -18.87
N LYS A 2 0.68 7.38 -19.15
CA LYS A 2 1.05 6.20 -18.34
C LYS A 2 1.67 6.65 -16.99
N PRO A 3 1.61 5.84 -15.91
CA PRO A 3 2.18 6.20 -14.60
C PRO A 3 3.63 6.70 -14.66
N ARG A 4 4.49 6.01 -15.40
CA ARG A 4 5.90 6.39 -15.58
C ARG A 4 6.05 7.76 -16.26
N GLU A 5 5.26 8.04 -17.29
CA GLU A 5 5.27 9.32 -18.01
C GLU A 5 4.80 10.45 -17.08
N ARG A 6 3.72 10.22 -16.35
CA ARG A 6 3.16 11.15 -15.36
C ARG A 6 4.19 11.55 -14.30
N LEU A 7 4.94 10.58 -13.77
CA LEU A 7 6.00 10.84 -12.79
C LEU A 7 7.15 11.67 -13.39
N ILE A 8 7.60 11.32 -14.61
CA ILE A 8 8.70 12.05 -15.28
C ILE A 8 8.32 13.51 -15.57
N VAL A 9 7.10 13.76 -16.06
CA VAL A 9 6.58 15.12 -16.31
C VAL A 9 6.54 15.91 -14.99
N THR A 10 6.00 15.30 -13.92
CA THR A 10 5.93 15.94 -12.60
C THR A 10 7.33 16.30 -12.05
N LEU A 11 8.31 15.39 -12.18
CA LEU A 11 9.68 15.63 -11.71
C LEU A 11 10.42 16.72 -12.51
N ARG A 12 9.93 17.07 -13.70
CA ARG A 12 10.41 18.21 -14.49
C ARG A 12 9.73 19.52 -14.09
N HIS A 13 8.83 19.50 -13.11
CA HIS A 13 7.96 20.62 -12.72
C HIS A 13 7.04 21.09 -13.86
N GLU A 14 6.65 20.16 -14.73
CA GLU A 14 5.64 20.37 -15.78
C GLU A 14 4.28 19.80 -15.31
N GLU A 15 3.17 20.33 -15.84
CA GLU A 15 1.82 19.89 -15.43
C GLU A 15 1.43 18.55 -16.06
N PRO A 16 1.22 17.48 -15.27
CA PRO A 16 0.76 16.18 -15.77
C PRO A 16 -0.77 16.14 -15.96
N ASP A 17 -1.33 14.99 -16.39
CA ASP A 17 -2.78 14.78 -16.50
C ASP A 17 -3.48 14.68 -15.14
N ARG A 18 -2.72 14.35 -14.08
CA ARG A 18 -3.10 14.48 -12.68
C ARG A 18 -1.86 14.35 -11.78
N VAL A 19 -2.00 14.74 -10.52
CA VAL A 19 -0.95 14.54 -9.49
C VAL A 19 -0.61 13.03 -9.38
N PRO A 20 0.68 12.63 -9.41
CA PRO A 20 1.09 11.26 -9.15
C PRO A 20 0.73 10.81 -7.72
N ILE A 21 0.34 9.56 -7.56
CA ILE A 21 -0.03 8.97 -6.27
C ILE A 21 1.02 7.94 -5.87
N ASP A 22 1.59 8.11 -4.67
CA ASP A 22 2.40 7.11 -3.98
C ASP A 22 1.63 6.52 -2.79
N LEU A 23 1.65 5.19 -2.66
CA LEU A 23 1.13 4.49 -1.49
C LEU A 23 1.99 3.24 -1.21
N GLY A 24 3.17 3.48 -0.64
CA GLY A 24 4.09 2.41 -0.22
C GLY A 24 5.16 2.05 -1.25
N SER A 25 5.64 3.02 -2.02
CA SER A 25 6.78 2.81 -2.94
C SER A 25 8.15 2.78 -2.25
N THR A 26 8.26 3.22 -1.00
CA THR A 26 9.52 3.19 -0.23
C THR A 26 9.34 2.48 1.11
N GLY A 27 10.44 2.23 1.83
CA GLY A 27 10.38 1.61 3.17
C GLY A 27 9.72 2.49 4.24
N CYS A 28 9.64 3.80 4.01
CA CYS A 28 9.09 4.77 4.98
C CYS A 28 7.78 5.42 4.54
N THR A 29 7.29 5.13 3.33
CA THR A 29 5.97 5.56 2.84
C THR A 29 4.97 4.41 2.95
N GLY A 30 3.68 4.71 3.15
CA GLY A 30 2.64 3.69 3.23
C GLY A 30 1.52 4.07 4.19
N ILE A 31 0.89 3.03 4.76
CA ILE A 31 -0.25 3.13 5.67
C ILE A 31 -0.02 2.20 6.86
N HIS A 32 -0.41 2.64 8.06
CA HIS A 32 -0.30 1.83 9.26
C HIS A 32 -1.12 0.53 9.16
N ALA A 33 -0.60 -0.59 9.69
CA ALA A 33 -1.18 -1.92 9.55
C ALA A 33 -2.66 -2.01 9.98
N LYS A 34 -3.00 -1.41 11.12
CA LYS A 34 -4.40 -1.37 11.59
C LYS A 34 -5.29 -0.49 10.70
N ALA A 35 -4.79 0.67 10.27
CA ALA A 35 -5.55 1.56 9.41
C ALA A 35 -5.80 0.91 8.04
N TYR A 36 -4.84 0.15 7.53
CA TYR A 36 -5.00 -0.62 6.31
C TYR A 36 -6.06 -1.72 6.44
N TYR A 37 -6.04 -2.48 7.55
CA TYR A 37 -7.08 -3.47 7.86
C TYR A 37 -8.48 -2.84 7.85
N ASP A 38 -8.65 -1.72 8.55
CA ASP A 38 -9.94 -1.02 8.63
C ASP A 38 -10.36 -0.45 7.27
N LEU A 39 -9.41 0.10 6.51
CA LEU A 39 -9.66 0.62 5.16
C LEU A 39 -10.20 -0.49 4.23
N ARG A 40 -9.61 -1.70 4.26
CA ARG A 40 -10.11 -2.82 3.44
C ARG A 40 -11.56 -3.16 3.79
N ARG A 41 -11.88 -3.22 5.08
CA ARG A 41 -13.26 -3.48 5.55
C ARG A 41 -14.22 -2.39 5.11
N TYR A 42 -13.83 -1.13 5.28
CA TYR A 42 -14.63 0.02 4.87
C TYR A 42 -14.93 0.02 3.36
N LEU A 43 -13.95 -0.37 2.54
CA LEU A 43 -14.08 -0.48 1.09
C LEU A 43 -14.81 -1.76 0.63
N GLY A 44 -15.24 -2.63 1.55
CA GLY A 44 -15.89 -3.91 1.21
C GLY A 44 -14.97 -4.90 0.48
N LEU A 45 -13.65 -4.75 0.60
CA LEU A 45 -12.68 -5.65 -0.01
C LEU A 45 -12.55 -6.95 0.79
N ALA A 46 -12.12 -8.02 0.13
CA ALA A 46 -11.86 -9.29 0.79
C ALA A 46 -10.90 -9.12 1.98
N GLU A 47 -11.27 -9.73 3.11
CA GLU A 47 -10.45 -9.75 4.32
C GLU A 47 -9.19 -10.58 4.07
N LYS A 48 -8.04 -9.99 4.36
CA LYS A 48 -6.72 -10.59 4.17
C LYS A 48 -5.87 -10.29 5.41
N PRO A 49 -5.01 -11.22 5.84
CA PRO A 49 -3.99 -10.89 6.84
C PRO A 49 -3.10 -9.76 6.33
N VAL A 50 -2.76 -8.80 7.19
CA VAL A 50 -1.94 -7.64 6.79
C VAL A 50 -0.47 -8.02 6.90
N ARG A 51 0.23 -8.03 5.76
CA ARG A 51 1.70 -8.13 5.74
C ARG A 51 2.29 -6.80 6.20
N VAL A 52 3.24 -6.84 7.14
CA VAL A 52 3.93 -5.66 7.66
C VAL A 52 5.32 -5.59 7.05
N MET A 53 5.59 -4.50 6.33
CA MET A 53 6.85 -4.23 5.64
C MET A 53 7.89 -3.59 6.56
N ASP A 54 7.45 -2.73 7.48
CA ASP A 54 8.30 -2.11 8.50
C ASP A 54 7.65 -2.27 9.87
N ILE A 55 8.33 -2.97 10.80
CA ILE A 55 7.81 -3.23 12.14
C ILE A 55 7.89 -2.00 13.06
N GLY A 56 8.92 -1.18 12.91
CA GLY A 56 9.10 0.00 13.76
C GLY A 56 8.00 1.03 13.54
N GLN A 57 7.63 1.24 12.28
CA GLN A 57 6.56 2.13 11.85
C GLN A 57 5.20 1.42 11.75
N GLN A 58 5.18 0.09 11.82
CA GLN A 58 4.01 -0.76 11.59
C GLN A 58 3.35 -0.49 10.23
N LEU A 59 4.15 -0.35 9.17
CA LEU A 59 3.66 -0.07 7.82
C LEU A 59 3.18 -1.34 7.12
N ALA A 60 1.97 -1.31 6.60
CA ALA A 60 1.40 -2.37 5.78
C ALA A 60 2.07 -2.43 4.41
N GLU A 61 2.24 -3.65 3.90
CA GLU A 61 2.39 -3.86 2.47
C GLU A 61 1.01 -3.77 1.81
N VAL A 62 0.81 -2.75 0.96
CA VAL A 62 -0.49 -2.46 0.34
C VAL A 62 -0.74 -3.39 -0.85
N ASP A 63 -1.74 -4.26 -0.75
CA ASP A 63 -2.07 -5.24 -1.79
C ASP A 63 -2.36 -4.62 -3.18
N LYS A 64 -2.10 -5.41 -4.23
CA LYS A 64 -2.29 -5.01 -5.63
C LYS A 64 -3.70 -4.50 -5.94
N ASP A 65 -4.73 -5.13 -5.38
CA ASP A 65 -6.13 -4.72 -5.57
C ASP A 65 -6.37 -3.27 -5.08
N VAL A 66 -5.76 -2.90 -3.96
CA VAL A 66 -5.83 -1.54 -3.41
C VAL A 66 -4.98 -0.55 -4.22
N LEU A 67 -3.80 -0.95 -4.68
CA LEU A 67 -2.97 -0.10 -5.55
C LEU A 67 -3.69 0.22 -6.86
N GLU A 68 -4.36 -0.76 -7.45
CA GLU A 68 -5.16 -0.59 -8.67
C GLU A 68 -6.40 0.27 -8.42
N LEU A 69 -7.11 0.06 -7.31
CA LEU A 69 -8.29 0.83 -6.92
C LEU A 69 -7.98 2.33 -6.75
N PHE A 70 -6.84 2.67 -6.15
CA PHE A 70 -6.42 4.07 -5.95
C PHE A 70 -5.57 4.63 -7.09
N HIS A 71 -5.38 3.90 -8.17
CA HIS A 71 -4.56 4.31 -9.32
C HIS A 71 -3.13 4.74 -8.92
N VAL A 72 -2.49 4.00 -8.02
CA VAL A 72 -1.13 4.28 -7.54
C VAL A 72 -0.14 4.22 -8.71
N ASP A 73 0.76 5.20 -8.79
CA ASP A 73 1.63 5.40 -9.95
C ASP A 73 3.02 4.75 -9.80
N VAL A 74 3.42 4.45 -8.56
CA VAL A 74 4.74 3.94 -8.20
C VAL A 74 4.64 2.76 -7.25
N ILE A 75 5.54 1.81 -7.41
CA ILE A 75 5.67 0.64 -6.53
C ILE A 75 7.12 0.47 -6.10
N ASN A 76 7.31 -0.11 -4.93
CA ASN A 76 8.64 -0.44 -4.44
C ASN A 76 9.25 -1.54 -5.32
N ILE A 77 10.50 -1.37 -5.79
CA ILE A 77 11.18 -2.35 -6.64
C ILE A 77 11.33 -3.72 -5.96
N ASN A 78 11.46 -3.74 -4.63
CA ASN A 78 11.53 -4.96 -3.83
C ASN A 78 10.20 -5.75 -3.82
N ARG A 79 9.11 -5.16 -4.34
CA ARG A 79 7.81 -5.83 -4.54
C ARG A 79 7.61 -6.42 -5.93
N VAL A 80 8.52 -6.14 -6.87
CA VAL A 80 8.40 -6.53 -8.29
C VAL A 80 9.03 -7.91 -8.56
N LEU A 81 9.71 -8.48 -7.58
CA LEU A 81 10.31 -9.82 -7.59
C LEU A 81 9.71 -10.66 -6.47
N GLU A 82 9.76 -12.00 -6.58
CA GLU A 82 9.43 -12.89 -5.45
C GLU A 82 10.18 -12.46 -4.16
N PRO A 83 9.55 -12.59 -2.98
CA PRO A 83 9.77 -11.65 -1.88
C PRO A 83 11.18 -11.73 -1.31
N MET A 84 11.90 -10.60 -1.34
CA MET A 84 13.20 -10.44 -0.68
C MET A 84 13.08 -9.57 0.57
N ALA A 85 12.36 -10.10 1.56
CA ALA A 85 12.63 -9.84 2.97
C ALA A 85 12.23 -11.11 3.74
N PRO A 86 13.10 -11.70 4.57
CA PRO A 86 12.84 -13.00 5.19
C PRO A 86 11.65 -13.01 6.17
N TYR A 87 11.03 -11.85 6.45
CA TYR A 87 9.91 -11.76 7.39
C TYR A 87 8.93 -10.63 7.00
N PRO A 88 7.88 -10.89 6.20
CA PRO A 88 6.68 -10.08 6.33
C PRO A 88 5.97 -10.60 7.57
N TYR A 89 6.15 -9.94 8.71
CA TYR A 89 5.33 -10.24 9.87
C TYR A 89 3.86 -10.06 9.46
N ILE A 90 3.03 -11.03 9.79
CA ILE A 90 1.62 -10.99 9.46
C ILE A 90 0.87 -10.58 10.70
N PHE A 91 0.21 -9.43 10.64
CA PHE A 91 -0.71 -9.01 11.69
C PHE A 91 -2.10 -9.54 11.34
N LYS A 92 -2.68 -10.27 12.30
CA LYS A 92 -4.06 -10.72 12.26
C LYS A 92 -4.86 -9.85 13.21
N PHE A 93 -5.75 -9.04 12.66
CA PHE A 93 -6.70 -8.30 13.44
C PHE A 93 -7.98 -9.13 13.55
N ILE A 94 -8.42 -9.35 14.77
CA ILE A 94 -9.69 -10.02 15.07
C ILE A 94 -10.64 -8.94 15.57
N SER A 95 -11.81 -8.85 14.95
CA SER A 95 -12.91 -8.09 15.54
C SER A 95 -13.45 -8.93 16.68
N VAL A 96 -13.11 -8.58 17.92
CA VAL A 96 -13.85 -9.09 19.08
C VAL A 96 -15.20 -8.40 19.02
N VAL A 97 -16.20 -9.12 18.51
CA VAL A 97 -17.59 -8.71 18.70
C VAL A 97 -17.86 -9.06 20.15
N ASP A 98 -17.82 -8.07 21.05
CA ASP A 98 -18.27 -8.26 22.41
C ASP A 98 -19.69 -8.84 22.33
N GLY A 99 -19.85 -10.04 22.89
CA GLY A 99 -21.11 -10.76 22.91
C GLY A 99 -22.16 -9.91 23.64
N SER A 100 -23.19 -9.52 22.89
CA SER A 100 -24.52 -9.22 23.41
C SER A 100 -25.12 -10.45 24.08
#